data_AF-S8CCT0-F1
#
_entry.id   AF-S8CCT0-F1
#
_cell.length_a   1.000
_cell.length_b   1.000
_cell.length_c   1.000
_cell.angle_alpha   90.00
_cell.angle_beta   90.00
_cell.angle_gamma   90.00
#
_symmetry.space_group_name_H-M   'P 1'
#
loop_
_entity.id
_entity.type
_entity.pdbx_description
1 polymer ?
#
loop_
_entity_poly.entity_id
_entity_poly.type
_entity_poly.pdbx_seq_one_letter_code
_entity_poly.pdbx_strand_id
1 'polypeptide(L)'
;EAEIIVGDATKFGSPPPAIDENPSLYKPKVSTWGVFPRPSNISKTYGGGRNIAPGELLETKEQRAAKDALTRKLLSSYRSKMGLNIDKNLRSECHQALKDGDALMDAGKLKEALGFYQQVMEKLPFQSELHGMAALQWSICQDSLSRADEARNMYEKLQSHPNPAVTKQARRFFFGFRAMDIMKVTTSSAAANVGYQNYFDAFVEGNKTELRRRNSNGEEEEETAAESSYIVSFFLVSPLLLLVILVLLSG
;
A
#
# COMPACT_ATOMS: atom_id res chain seq x y z
N GLU A 1 28.98 -53.04 35.93
CA GLU A 1 27.85 -53.98 35.95
C GLU A 1 26.62 -53.19 36.37
N ALA A 2 25.58 -53.15 35.54
CA ALA A 2 24.37 -52.38 35.81
C ALA A 2 23.18 -53.35 35.83
N GLU A 3 22.59 -53.50 37.01
CA GLU A 3 21.47 -54.40 37.27
C GLU A 3 20.17 -53.81 36.67
N ILE A 4 19.51 -54.60 35.82
CA ILE A 4 18.22 -54.24 35.22
C ILE A 4 17.13 -54.66 36.20
N ILE A 5 16.48 -53.68 36.84
CA ILE A 5 15.30 -53.91 37.68
C ILE A 5 14.13 -54.20 36.74
N VAL A 6 13.77 -55.48 36.60
CA VAL A 6 12.59 -55.93 35.85
C VAL A 6 11.36 -55.64 36.69
N GLY A 7 10.53 -54.69 36.23
CA GLY A 7 9.27 -54.33 36.86
C GLY A 7 8.23 -55.46 36.78
N ASP A 8 7.60 -55.72 37.93
CA ASP A 8 6.62 -56.77 38.20
C ASP A 8 5.37 -56.67 37.28
N ALA A 9 5.13 -57.70 36.47
CA ALA A 9 4.09 -57.74 35.43
C ALA A 9 2.66 -57.93 35.99
N THR A 10 2.52 -58.10 37.30
CA THR A 10 1.24 -58.40 37.98
C THR A 10 0.34 -57.17 38.20
N LYS A 11 0.80 -55.95 37.88
CA LYS A 11 0.02 -54.71 38.05
C LYS A 11 -0.84 -54.30 36.84
N PHE A 12 -0.84 -55.08 35.75
CA PHE A 12 -1.69 -54.78 34.59
C PHE A 12 -3.06 -55.46 34.74
N GLY A 13 -4.02 -54.74 35.30
CA GLY A 13 -5.42 -55.19 35.37
C GLY A 13 -6.03 -55.45 33.99
N SER A 14 -7.03 -56.34 33.94
CA SER A 14 -7.72 -56.79 32.73
C SER A 14 -8.19 -55.64 31.82
N PRO A 15 -8.18 -55.84 30.49
CA PRO A 15 -8.67 -54.85 29.55
C PRO A 15 -10.19 -54.62 29.72
N PRO A 16 -10.65 -53.36 29.64
CA PRO A 16 -12.08 -53.04 29.68
C PRO A 16 -12.82 -53.54 28.42
N PRO A 17 -14.15 -53.77 28.51
CA PRO A 17 -14.93 -54.36 27.43
C PRO A 17 -14.96 -53.49 26.17
N ALA A 18 -14.87 -54.14 25.02
CA ALA A 18 -14.97 -53.54 23.71
C ALA A 18 -16.39 -53.00 23.47
N ILE A 19 -16.51 -51.68 23.31
CA ILE A 19 -17.69 -51.02 22.76
C ILE A 19 -17.31 -50.69 21.32
N ASP A 20 -17.86 -51.45 20.37
CA ASP A 20 -17.82 -51.12 18.95
C ASP A 20 -18.89 -50.07 18.65
N GLU A 21 -18.53 -49.04 17.87
CA GLU A 21 -19.35 -48.53 16.76
C GLU A 21 -18.59 -47.44 15.97
N ASN A 22 -17.50 -47.91 15.35
CA ASN A 22 -17.02 -47.62 14.00
C ASN A 22 -15.60 -48.22 13.91
N PRO A 23 -15.43 -49.45 13.38
CA PRO A 23 -14.13 -50.16 13.36
C PRO A 23 -13.06 -49.46 12.51
N SER A 24 -13.44 -48.39 11.82
CA SER A 24 -12.60 -47.58 10.95
C SER A 24 -11.90 -46.42 11.65
N LEU A 25 -12.34 -45.95 12.83
CA LEU A 25 -11.76 -44.78 13.51
C LEU A 25 -10.99 -45.16 14.80
N TYR A 26 -9.72 -44.79 14.84
CA TYR A 26 -8.85 -44.90 16.01
C TYR A 26 -9.09 -43.76 17.01
N LYS A 27 -9.37 -44.11 18.26
CA LYS A 27 -9.40 -43.16 19.38
C LYS A 27 -8.12 -43.30 20.22
N PRO A 28 -7.31 -42.24 20.37
CA PRO A 28 -6.08 -42.30 21.17
C PRO A 28 -6.39 -42.45 22.66
N LYS A 29 -5.46 -43.10 23.39
CA LYS A 29 -5.58 -43.43 24.83
C LYS A 29 -5.54 -42.21 25.75
N VAL A 30 -4.92 -41.12 25.33
CA VAL A 30 -4.83 -39.85 26.06
C VAL A 30 -5.14 -38.73 25.08
N SER A 31 -6.19 -37.95 25.36
CA SER A 31 -6.60 -36.83 24.51
C SER A 31 -6.15 -35.52 25.15
N THR A 32 -5.02 -35.00 24.72
CA THR A 32 -4.73 -33.57 24.86
C THR A 32 -5.26 -32.85 23.62
N TRP A 33 -5.69 -31.60 23.79
CA TRP A 33 -6.44 -30.76 22.83
C TRP A 33 -6.29 -31.14 21.33
N GLY A 34 -7.42 -31.41 20.65
CA GLY A 34 -7.51 -31.58 19.20
C GLY A 34 -7.33 -33.02 18.67
N VAL A 35 -8.30 -33.92 18.94
CA VAL A 35 -8.29 -35.28 18.38
C VAL A 35 -9.07 -35.31 17.06
N PHE A 36 -8.36 -35.28 15.94
CA PHE A 36 -8.96 -35.47 14.60
C PHE A 36 -9.40 -36.94 14.40
N PRO A 37 -10.48 -37.19 13.63
CA PRO A 37 -10.88 -38.55 13.28
C PRO A 37 -9.77 -39.23 12.48
N ARG A 38 -9.04 -40.14 13.15
CA ARG A 38 -7.91 -40.86 12.57
C ARG A 38 -8.35 -42.25 12.16
N PRO A 39 -8.02 -42.73 10.95
CA PRO A 39 -8.22 -44.13 10.61
C PRO A 39 -7.46 -45.08 11.54
N SER A 40 -7.99 -46.28 11.75
CA SER A 40 -7.35 -47.36 12.54
C SER A 40 -5.88 -47.59 12.16
N ASN A 41 -5.58 -47.62 10.86
CA ASN A 41 -4.23 -47.72 10.32
C ASN A 41 -3.94 -46.58 9.31
N ILE A 42 -3.29 -45.52 9.78
CA ILE A 42 -2.90 -44.37 8.93
C ILE A 42 -1.87 -44.73 7.87
N SER A 43 -0.99 -45.69 8.18
CA SER A 43 0.11 -46.07 7.29
C SER A 43 -0.44 -46.74 6.05
N LYS A 44 -1.49 -47.57 6.20
CA LYS A 44 -2.20 -48.20 5.08
C LYS A 44 -3.09 -47.22 4.32
N THR A 45 -3.85 -46.39 5.02
CA THR A 45 -4.85 -45.50 4.40
C THR A 45 -4.24 -44.31 3.67
N TYR A 46 -3.19 -43.71 4.22
CA TYR A 46 -2.51 -42.54 3.64
C TYR A 46 -1.12 -42.87 3.08
N GLY A 47 -0.78 -44.17 2.98
CA GLY A 47 0.46 -44.61 2.34
C GLY A 47 1.73 -44.16 3.08
N GLY A 48 1.72 -44.22 4.40
CA GLY A 48 2.87 -43.82 5.23
C GLY A 48 4.16 -44.53 4.80
N GLY A 49 5.26 -43.77 4.78
CA GLY A 49 6.64 -44.28 4.67
C GLY A 49 6.87 -45.33 3.58
N ARG A 50 6.26 -45.21 2.40
CA ARG A 50 6.57 -46.13 1.28
C ARG A 50 8.06 -45.99 0.93
N ASN A 51 8.79 -47.09 0.96
CA ASN A 51 10.14 -47.15 0.38
C ASN A 51 9.99 -47.10 -1.15
N ILE A 52 10.23 -45.92 -1.72
CA ILE A 52 10.17 -45.68 -3.15
C ILE A 52 11.55 -46.01 -3.73
N ALA A 53 11.61 -46.93 -4.69
CA ALA A 53 12.86 -47.18 -5.41
C ALA A 53 13.16 -45.99 -6.36
N PRO A 54 14.42 -45.57 -6.51
CA PRO A 54 14.77 -44.51 -7.46
C PRO A 54 14.33 -44.90 -8.88
N GLY A 55 13.37 -44.16 -9.44
CA GLY A 55 12.80 -44.40 -10.78
C GLY A 55 11.40 -45.02 -10.81
N GLU A 56 10.82 -45.42 -9.68
CA GLU A 56 9.45 -45.94 -9.62
C GLU A 56 8.42 -44.84 -9.92
N LEU A 57 7.53 -45.05 -10.90
CA LEU A 57 6.45 -44.11 -11.24
C LEU A 57 5.35 -44.16 -10.16
N LEU A 58 5.38 -43.21 -9.24
CA LEU A 58 4.46 -43.09 -8.10
C LEU A 58 3.00 -42.86 -8.47
N GLU A 59 2.77 -42.24 -9.63
CA GLU A 59 1.44 -41.87 -10.11
C GLU A 59 1.24 -42.41 -11.52
N THR A 60 0.02 -42.82 -11.83
CA THR A 60 -0.32 -43.15 -13.22
C THR A 60 -0.19 -41.89 -14.08
N LYS A 61 0.16 -42.06 -15.36
CA LYS A 61 0.32 -40.93 -16.30
C LYS A 61 -0.95 -40.06 -16.36
N GLU A 62 -2.13 -40.68 -16.23
CA GLU A 62 -3.42 -40.01 -16.19
C GLU A 62 -3.64 -39.20 -14.91
N GLN A 63 -3.30 -39.75 -13.74
CA GLN A 63 -3.41 -39.04 -12.46
C GLN A 63 -2.50 -37.81 -12.43
N ARG A 64 -1.27 -37.93 -12.95
CA ARG A 64 -0.35 -36.81 -13.07
C ARG A 64 -0.88 -35.73 -14.02
N ALA A 65 -1.40 -36.12 -15.19
CA ALA A 65 -2.00 -35.19 -16.13
C ALA A 65 -3.23 -34.47 -15.54
N ALA A 66 -4.07 -35.17 -14.78
CA ALA A 66 -5.22 -34.59 -14.10
C ALA A 66 -4.81 -33.57 -13.02
N LYS A 67 -3.79 -33.90 -12.22
CA LYS A 67 -3.21 -32.97 -11.23
C LYS A 67 -2.60 -31.74 -11.92
N ASP A 68 -1.84 -31.93 -12.99
CA ASP A 68 -1.26 -30.84 -13.77
C ASP A 68 -2.33 -29.93 -14.40
N ALA A 69 -3.44 -30.52 -14.88
CA ALA A 69 -4.56 -29.74 -15.39
C ALA A 69 -5.25 -28.94 -14.27
N LEU A 70 -5.43 -29.52 -13.08
CA LEU A 70 -5.98 -28.83 -11.92
C LEU A 70 -5.07 -27.69 -11.45
N THR A 71 -3.76 -27.92 -11.33
CA THR A 71 -2.81 -26.88 -10.92
C THR A 71 -2.79 -25.75 -11.94
N ARG A 72 -2.80 -26.02 -13.24
CA ARG A 72 -2.92 -24.99 -14.29
C ARG A 72 -4.21 -24.17 -14.15
N LYS A 73 -5.35 -24.83 -13.88
CA LYS A 73 -6.62 -24.13 -13.63
C LYS A 73 -6.53 -23.23 -12.40
N LEU A 74 -6.02 -23.72 -11.28
CA LEU A 74 -5.83 -22.93 -10.06
C LEU A 74 -4.87 -21.76 -10.27
N LEU A 75 -3.78 -21.94 -11.01
CA LEU A 75 -2.85 -20.87 -11.33
C LEU A 75 -3.49 -19.83 -12.26
N SER A 76 -4.31 -20.25 -13.23
CA SER A 76 -5.03 -19.33 -14.10
C SER A 76 -6.05 -18.49 -13.33
N SER A 77 -6.82 -19.10 -12.41
CA SER A 77 -7.78 -18.39 -11.57
C SER A 77 -7.10 -17.47 -10.55
N TYR A 78 -5.95 -17.87 -10.01
CA TYR A 78 -5.15 -17.00 -9.15
C TYR A 78 -4.58 -15.79 -9.91
N ARG A 79 -4.00 -16.02 -11.10
CA ARG A 79 -3.43 -14.94 -11.94
C ARG A 79 -4.47 -13.93 -12.38
N SER A 80 -5.69 -14.38 -12.70
CA SER A 80 -6.79 -13.46 -13.04
C SER A 80 -7.25 -12.68 -11.81
N LYS A 81 -7.44 -13.34 -10.66
CA LYS A 81 -7.86 -12.68 -9.40
C LYS A 81 -6.88 -11.59 -8.96
N MET A 82 -5.59 -11.86 -9.05
CA MET A 82 -4.54 -10.94 -8.62
C MET A 82 -4.21 -9.87 -9.68
N GLY A 83 -4.79 -9.95 -10.87
CA GLY A 83 -4.45 -9.03 -11.97
C GLY A 83 -3.02 -9.19 -12.47
N LEU A 84 -2.47 -10.40 -12.48
CA LEU A 84 -1.14 -10.65 -13.08
C LEU A 84 -1.19 -10.75 -14.60
N ASN A 85 -2.36 -11.09 -15.16
CA ASN A 85 -2.56 -11.25 -16.60
C ASN A 85 -3.31 -10.03 -17.17
N ILE A 86 -2.70 -8.85 -17.04
CA ILE A 86 -3.21 -7.60 -17.61
C ILE A 86 -2.45 -7.33 -18.91
N ASP A 87 -3.15 -6.86 -19.94
CA ASP A 87 -2.52 -6.45 -21.18
C ASP A 87 -1.53 -5.29 -20.94
N LYS A 88 -0.37 -5.33 -21.61
CA LYS A 88 0.71 -4.37 -21.42
C LYS A 88 0.25 -2.94 -21.73
N ASN A 89 -0.56 -2.78 -22.77
CA ASN A 89 -1.10 -1.49 -23.19
C ASN A 89 -2.03 -0.90 -22.12
N LEU A 90 -2.98 -1.70 -21.63
CA LEU A 90 -3.89 -1.29 -20.56
C LEU A 90 -3.13 -0.94 -19.27
N ARG A 91 -2.11 -1.72 -18.91
CA ARG A 91 -1.27 -1.42 -17.75
C ARG A 91 -0.56 -0.07 -17.91
N SER A 92 -0.03 0.23 -19.11
CA SER A 92 0.62 1.51 -19.37
C SER A 92 -0.36 2.69 -19.35
N GLU A 93 -1.56 2.54 -19.89
CA GLU A 93 -2.61 3.55 -19.82
C GLU A 93 -3.00 3.86 -18.37
N CYS A 94 -3.27 2.83 -17.56
CA CYS A 94 -3.61 3.02 -16.15
C CYS A 94 -2.48 3.68 -15.37
N HIS A 95 -1.23 3.35 -15.70
CA HIS A 95 -0.07 3.96 -15.07
C HIS A 95 0.11 5.44 -15.48
N GLN A 96 -0.22 5.81 -16.72
CA GLN A 96 -0.26 7.21 -17.15
C GLN A 96 -1.39 7.96 -16.43
N ALA A 97 -2.61 7.41 -16.43
CA ALA A 97 -3.74 8.01 -15.72
C ALA A 97 -3.45 8.23 -14.23
N LEU A 98 -2.77 7.28 -13.57
CA LEU A 98 -2.31 7.47 -12.19
C LEU A 98 -1.39 8.67 -12.03
N LYS A 99 -0.38 8.81 -12.90
CA LYS A 99 0.57 9.93 -12.87
C LYS A 99 -0.09 11.27 -13.14
N ASP A 100 -1.04 11.30 -14.08
CA ASP A 100 -1.80 12.53 -14.39
C ASP A 100 -2.68 12.93 -13.20
N GLY A 101 -3.29 11.94 -12.52
CA GLY A 101 -4.00 12.15 -11.27
C GLY A 101 -3.11 12.67 -10.14
N ASP A 102 -1.92 12.08 -9.96
CA ASP A 102 -0.93 12.51 -8.96
C ASP A 102 -0.49 13.95 -9.24
N ALA A 103 -0.23 14.31 -10.50
CA ALA A 103 0.14 15.67 -10.89
C ALA A 103 -0.98 16.70 -10.60
N LEU A 104 -2.25 16.32 -10.80
CA LEU A 104 -3.39 17.18 -10.43
C LEU A 104 -3.56 17.31 -8.91
N MET A 105 -3.27 16.23 -8.17
CA MET A 105 -3.28 16.25 -6.70
C MET A 105 -2.19 17.18 -6.17
N ASP A 106 -0.99 17.12 -6.72
CA ASP A 106 0.13 18.02 -6.38
C ASP A 106 -0.19 19.49 -6.71
N ALA A 107 -0.97 19.73 -7.78
CA ALA A 107 -1.49 21.06 -8.12
C ALA A 107 -2.69 21.52 -7.25
N GLY A 108 -3.17 20.67 -6.33
CA GLY A 108 -4.31 20.96 -5.45
C GLY A 108 -5.69 20.78 -6.11
N LYS A 109 -5.75 20.28 -7.35
CA LYS A 109 -6.99 20.05 -8.10
C LYS A 109 -7.62 18.69 -7.78
N LEU A 110 -7.94 18.49 -6.50
CA LEU A 110 -8.37 17.19 -5.97
C LEU A 110 -9.62 16.62 -6.66
N LYS A 111 -10.61 17.46 -6.98
CA LYS A 111 -11.86 17.02 -7.64
C LYS A 111 -11.61 16.48 -9.05
N GLU A 112 -10.66 17.05 -9.78
CA GLU A 112 -10.28 16.60 -11.12
C GLU A 112 -9.48 15.30 -11.04
N ALA A 113 -8.57 15.19 -10.07
CA ALA A 113 -7.77 13.99 -9.82
C ALA A 113 -8.62 12.73 -9.52
N LEU A 114 -9.75 12.89 -8.84
CA LEU A 114 -10.66 11.77 -8.52
C LEU A 114 -11.10 11.00 -9.77
N GLY A 115 -11.35 11.68 -10.89
CA GLY A 115 -11.79 11.04 -12.13
C GLY A 115 -10.73 10.08 -12.70
N PHE A 116 -9.46 10.48 -12.63
CA PHE A 116 -8.35 9.64 -13.09
C PHE A 116 -8.18 8.39 -12.22
N TYR A 117 -8.26 8.52 -10.89
CA TYR A 117 -8.16 7.36 -10.01
C TYR A 117 -9.34 6.40 -10.16
N GLN A 118 -10.56 6.92 -10.35
CA GLN A 118 -11.75 6.09 -10.61
C GLN A 118 -11.61 5.28 -11.90
N GLN A 119 -11.13 5.89 -12.99
CA GLN A 119 -10.88 5.17 -14.24
C GLN A 119 -9.91 3.99 -14.06
N VAL A 120 -8.85 4.17 -13.26
CA VAL A 120 -7.89 3.10 -12.96
C VAL A 120 -8.53 2.01 -12.12
N MET A 121 -9.34 2.39 -11.13
CA MET A 121 -10.04 1.44 -10.25
C MET A 121 -11.10 0.62 -10.98
N GLU A 122 -11.76 1.17 -12.01
CA GLU A 122 -12.74 0.46 -12.84
C GLU A 122 -12.09 -0.53 -13.80
N LYS A 123 -10.93 -0.18 -14.38
CA LYS A 123 -10.22 -1.03 -15.35
C LYS A 123 -9.49 -2.22 -14.71
N LEU A 124 -9.09 -2.12 -13.44
CA LEU A 124 -8.20 -3.06 -12.79
C LEU A 124 -8.81 -3.76 -11.57
N PRO A 125 -8.47 -5.03 -11.31
CA PRO A 125 -8.96 -5.73 -10.12
C PRO A 125 -8.36 -5.12 -8.85
N PHE A 126 -9.13 -5.16 -7.76
CA PHE A 126 -8.75 -4.57 -6.46
C PHE A 126 -7.39 -5.02 -5.94
N GLN A 127 -7.02 -6.28 -6.16
CA GLN A 127 -5.78 -6.88 -5.66
C GLN A 127 -4.53 -6.44 -6.43
N SER A 128 -4.69 -5.74 -7.56
CA SER A 128 -3.57 -5.27 -8.37
C SER A 128 -2.87 -4.08 -7.71
N GLU A 129 -1.56 -3.97 -7.93
CA GLU A 129 -0.75 -2.91 -7.33
C GLU A 129 -1.24 -1.51 -7.71
N LEU A 130 -1.55 -1.29 -8.99
CA LEU A 130 -2.01 0.00 -9.50
C LEU A 130 -3.39 0.37 -8.96
N HIS A 131 -4.31 -0.60 -8.83
CA HIS A 131 -5.61 -0.34 -8.20
C HIS A 131 -5.42 0.04 -6.73
N GLY A 132 -4.59 -0.67 -5.98
CA GLY A 132 -4.31 -0.34 -4.58
C GLY A 132 -3.73 1.06 -4.40
N MET A 133 -2.83 1.49 -5.29
CA MET A 133 -2.27 2.85 -5.29
C MET A 133 -3.34 3.90 -5.65
N ALA A 134 -4.11 3.67 -6.72
CA ALA A 134 -5.20 4.56 -7.13
C ALA A 134 -6.24 4.73 -6.02
N ALA A 135 -6.67 3.63 -5.40
CA ALA A 135 -7.63 3.63 -4.31
C ALA A 135 -7.11 4.36 -3.07
N LEU A 136 -5.81 4.25 -2.77
CA LEU A 136 -5.18 4.99 -1.68
C LEU A 136 -5.21 6.50 -1.96
N GLN A 137 -4.77 6.94 -3.14
CA GLN A 137 -4.78 8.36 -3.52
C GLN A 137 -6.20 8.93 -3.60
N TRP A 138 -7.13 8.16 -4.15
CA TRP A 138 -8.55 8.49 -4.16
C TRP A 138 -9.08 8.73 -2.74
N SER A 139 -8.71 7.87 -1.79
CA SER A 139 -9.13 8.01 -0.38
C SER A 139 -8.55 9.27 0.26
N ILE A 140 -7.28 9.60 -0.03
CA ILE A 140 -6.63 10.84 0.44
C ILE A 140 -7.34 12.07 -0.12
N CYS A 141 -7.70 12.04 -1.41
CA CYS A 141 -8.46 13.11 -2.04
C CYS A 141 -9.83 13.29 -1.38
N GLN A 142 -10.55 12.19 -1.09
CA GLN A 142 -11.86 12.25 -0.45
C GLN A 142 -11.79 12.77 0.99
N ASP A 143 -10.78 12.35 1.76
CA ASP A 143 -10.51 12.84 3.11
C ASP A 143 -10.30 14.36 3.11
N SER A 144 -9.45 14.82 2.19
CA SER A 144 -9.16 16.26 1.99
C SER A 144 -10.38 17.06 1.53
N LEU A 145 -11.30 16.42 0.80
CA LEU A 145 -12.57 17.02 0.36
C LEU A 145 -13.67 16.92 1.42
N SER A 146 -13.34 16.66 2.69
CA SER A 146 -14.26 16.53 3.82
C SER A 146 -15.27 15.37 3.72
N ARG A 147 -14.97 14.37 2.89
CA ARG A 147 -15.75 13.13 2.76
C ARG A 147 -15.09 12.01 3.54
N ALA A 148 -14.93 12.25 4.84
CA ALA A 148 -14.22 11.38 5.78
C ALA A 148 -14.78 9.94 5.81
N ASP A 149 -16.10 9.77 5.71
CA ASP A 149 -16.74 8.43 5.75
C ASP A 149 -16.34 7.56 4.55
N GLU A 150 -16.31 8.15 3.35
CA GLU A 150 -15.88 7.46 2.12
C GLU A 150 -14.41 7.05 2.21
N ALA A 151 -13.56 7.97 2.68
CA ALA A 151 -12.14 7.73 2.88
C ALA A 151 -11.90 6.63 3.92
N ARG A 152 -12.58 6.68 5.08
CA ARG A 152 -12.49 5.69 6.16
C ARG A 152 -12.84 4.29 5.67
N ASN A 153 -13.96 4.15 4.95
CA ASN A 153 -14.41 2.88 4.39
C ASN A 153 -13.39 2.28 3.41
N MET A 154 -12.76 3.12 2.60
CA MET A 154 -11.72 2.65 1.68
C MET A 154 -10.42 2.30 2.39
N TYR A 155 -9.96 3.09 3.37
CA TYR A 155 -8.78 2.75 4.17
C TYR A 155 -8.95 1.43 4.91
N GLU A 156 -10.14 1.14 5.43
CA GLU A 156 -10.45 -0.14 6.05
C GLU A 156 -10.25 -1.31 5.07
N LYS A 157 -10.82 -1.21 3.86
CA LYS A 157 -10.65 -2.22 2.81
C LYS A 157 -9.18 -2.42 2.43
N LEU A 158 -8.44 -1.32 2.31
CA LEU A 158 -7.03 -1.33 1.91
C LEU A 158 -6.11 -1.98 2.97
N GLN A 159 -6.53 -2.17 4.23
CA GLN A 159 -5.73 -2.90 5.22
C GLN A 159 -5.51 -4.39 4.86
N SER A 160 -6.36 -4.93 3.99
CA SER A 160 -6.30 -6.32 3.51
C SER A 160 -5.62 -6.46 2.14
N HIS A 161 -5.09 -5.36 1.59
CA HIS A 161 -4.52 -5.35 0.25
C HIS A 161 -3.16 -6.10 0.20
N PRO A 162 -2.81 -6.78 -0.92
CA PRO A 162 -1.55 -7.53 -1.05
C PRO A 162 -0.30 -6.65 -1.00
N ASN A 163 -0.38 -5.42 -1.52
CA ASN A 163 0.75 -4.49 -1.54
C ASN A 163 1.03 -3.94 -0.12
N PRO A 164 2.21 -4.22 0.47
CA PRO A 164 2.50 -3.82 1.85
C PRO A 164 2.63 -2.31 2.03
N ALA A 165 3.06 -1.56 1.00
CA ALA A 165 3.19 -0.11 1.09
C ALA A 165 1.82 0.57 1.24
N VAL A 166 0.86 0.14 0.41
CA VAL A 166 -0.54 0.59 0.47
C VAL A 166 -1.16 0.24 1.83
N THR A 167 -0.99 -1.01 2.26
CA THR A 167 -1.52 -1.49 3.55
C THR A 167 -0.94 -0.72 4.73
N LYS A 168 0.38 -0.47 4.74
CA LYS A 168 1.04 0.30 5.81
C LYS A 168 0.49 1.73 5.88
N GLN A 169 0.32 2.37 4.72
CA GLN A 169 -0.18 3.74 4.66
C GLN A 169 -1.66 3.82 5.04
N ALA A 170 -2.50 2.91 4.54
CA ALA A 170 -3.91 2.84 4.91
C ALA A 170 -4.10 2.61 6.41
N ARG A 171 -3.30 1.76 7.05
CA ARG A 171 -3.32 1.57 8.51
C ARG A 171 -2.96 2.83 9.28
N ARG A 172 -2.02 3.63 8.79
CA ARG A 172 -1.65 4.92 9.40
C ARG A 172 -2.82 5.90 9.35
N PHE A 173 -3.47 6.06 8.21
CA PHE A 173 -4.64 6.92 8.08
C PHE A 173 -5.81 6.42 8.93
N PHE A 174 -6.12 5.13 8.86
CA PHE A 174 -7.18 4.52 9.66
C PHE A 174 -6.95 4.67 11.18
N PHE A 175 -5.70 4.61 11.63
CA PHE A 175 -5.36 4.89 13.03
C PHE A 175 -5.73 6.33 13.43
N GLY A 176 -5.57 7.30 12.53
CA GLY A 176 -6.03 8.68 12.74
C GLY A 176 -7.53 8.74 13.03
N PHE A 177 -8.35 8.07 12.21
CA PHE A 177 -9.80 7.96 12.46
C PHE A 177 -10.11 7.30 13.80
N ARG A 178 -9.44 6.19 14.13
CA ARG A 178 -9.62 5.51 15.41
C ARG A 178 -9.23 6.42 16.60
N ALA A 179 -8.16 7.20 16.46
CA ALA A 179 -7.75 8.14 17.49
C ALA A 179 -8.78 9.26 17.68
N MET A 180 -9.34 9.80 16.58
CA MET A 180 -10.43 10.78 16.65
C MET A 180 -11.65 10.23 17.38
N ASP A 181 -12.04 8.98 17.10
CA ASP A 181 -13.15 8.29 17.80
C ASP A 181 -12.87 8.16 19.30
N ILE A 182 -11.66 7.73 19.68
CA ILE A 182 -11.24 7.58 21.09
C ILE A 182 -11.25 8.93 21.81
N MET A 183 -10.80 9.99 21.15
CA MET A 183 -10.76 11.35 21.69
C MET A 183 -12.13 12.07 21.63
N LYS A 184 -13.15 11.44 21.04
CA LYS A 184 -14.48 12.02 20.82
C LYS A 184 -14.41 13.37 20.10
N VAL A 185 -13.51 13.49 19.13
CA VAL A 185 -13.40 14.70 18.28
C VAL A 185 -14.65 14.75 17.41
N THR A 186 -15.64 15.53 17.84
CA THR A 186 -16.77 15.91 16.99
C THR A 186 -16.26 16.93 15.97
N THR A 187 -16.77 16.87 14.74
CA THR A 187 -16.47 17.80 13.62
C THR A 187 -16.82 19.27 13.90
N SER A 188 -17.13 19.62 15.15
CA SER A 188 -17.42 20.96 15.62
C SER A 188 -16.16 21.83 15.68
N SER A 189 -15.94 22.59 14.58
CA SER A 189 -15.41 23.96 14.58
C SER A 189 -14.28 24.31 15.56
N ALA A 190 -13.23 23.50 15.67
CA ALA A 190 -11.99 23.93 16.33
C ALA A 190 -11.13 24.79 15.39
N ALA A 191 -11.75 25.72 14.66
CA ALA A 191 -11.09 26.96 14.27
C ALA A 191 -11.33 27.97 15.40
N ALA A 192 -11.03 27.59 16.64
CA ALA A 192 -10.67 28.60 17.62
C ALA A 192 -9.36 29.19 17.11
N ASN A 193 -9.26 30.52 17.01
CA ASN A 193 -8.00 31.21 16.73
C ASN A 193 -6.98 30.86 17.82
N VAL A 194 -6.28 29.72 17.71
CA VAL A 194 -5.29 29.25 18.71
C VAL A 194 -3.98 30.05 18.62
N GLY A 195 -3.94 31.14 17.86
CA GLY A 195 -2.72 31.93 17.59
C GLY A 195 -1.67 31.21 16.73
N TYR A 196 -1.91 29.94 16.36
CA TYR A 196 -0.99 29.14 15.55
C TYR A 196 -1.05 29.42 14.03
N GLN A 197 -2.08 30.13 13.56
CA GLN A 197 -2.28 30.45 12.14
C GLN A 197 -1.06 31.17 11.55
N ASN A 198 -0.48 32.12 12.29
CA ASN A 198 0.69 32.87 11.86
C ASN A 198 1.90 31.99 11.50
N TYR A 199 2.09 30.84 12.17
CA TYR A 199 3.19 29.92 11.85
C TYR A 199 2.96 29.18 10.52
N PHE A 200 1.70 28.87 10.21
CA PHE A 200 1.35 28.22 8.94
C PHE A 200 1.29 29.23 7.80
N ASP A 201 0.78 30.44 8.04
CA ASP A 201 0.71 31.50 7.04
C ASP A 201 2.10 31.94 6.58
N ALA A 202 3.09 32.05 7.48
CA ALA A 202 4.47 32.36 7.11
C ALA A 202 5.07 31.31 6.13
N PHE A 203 4.71 30.04 6.28
CA PHE A 203 5.17 28.96 5.39
C PHE A 203 4.46 29.00 4.04
N VAL A 204 3.15 29.26 4.03
CA VAL A 204 2.35 29.42 2.82
C VAL A 204 2.80 30.66 2.04
N GLU A 205 3.12 31.77 2.71
CA GLU A 205 3.65 32.99 2.10
C GLU A 205 5.02 32.77 1.46
N GLY A 206 5.93 32.04 2.13
CA GLY A 206 7.20 31.62 1.55
C GLY A 206 7.01 30.82 0.26
N ASN A 207 6.12 29.82 0.27
CA ASN A 207 5.82 29.01 -0.93
C ASN A 207 5.06 29.80 -2.01
N LYS A 208 4.23 30.78 -1.65
CA LYS A 208 3.57 31.68 -2.62
C LYS A 208 4.59 32.50 -3.40
N THR A 209 5.71 32.91 -2.79
CA THR A 209 6.78 33.58 -3.53
C THR A 209 7.46 32.67 -4.55
N GLU A 210 7.67 31.38 -4.22
CA GLU A 210 8.23 30.40 -5.16
C GLU A 210 7.25 30.00 -6.27
N LEU A 211 5.96 29.82 -5.95
CA LEU A 211 4.88 29.60 -6.92
C LEU A 211 4.72 30.81 -7.85
N ARG A 212 4.77 32.03 -7.31
CA ARG A 212 4.73 33.27 -8.10
C ARG A 212 5.95 33.39 -9.01
N ARG A 213 7.15 33.04 -8.53
CA ARG A 213 8.39 32.98 -9.32
C ARG A 213 8.36 31.92 -10.42
N ARG A 214 7.66 30.81 -10.18
CA ARG A 214 7.49 29.73 -11.17
C ARG A 214 6.46 30.07 -12.23
N ASN A 215 5.42 30.81 -11.87
CA ASN A 215 4.38 31.27 -12.79
C ASN A 215 4.80 32.52 -13.59
N SER A 216 5.74 33.34 -13.07
CA SER A 216 6.30 34.50 -13.76
C SER A 216 7.43 34.15 -14.74
N ASN A 217 7.88 32.90 -14.82
CA ASN A 217 8.85 32.48 -15.84
C ASN A 217 8.21 32.17 -17.20
N GLY A 218 6.90 32.43 -17.36
CA GLY A 218 6.16 32.25 -18.62
C GLY A 218 5.90 33.54 -19.38
N GLU A 219 5.84 34.68 -18.69
CA GLU A 219 5.51 36.00 -19.26
C GLU A 219 6.24 37.04 -18.39
N GLU A 220 6.93 38.01 -19.02
CA GLU A 220 7.63 39.17 -18.41
C GLU A 220 9.15 39.02 -18.13
N GLU A 221 9.96 39.00 -19.20
CA GLU A 221 11.40 39.33 -19.16
C GLU A 221 11.73 40.79 -19.57
N GLU A 222 10.75 41.69 -19.75
CA GLU A 222 11.04 43.05 -20.25
C GLU A 222 11.20 44.14 -19.17
N GLU A 223 10.55 44.04 -18.00
CA GLU A 223 10.56 45.17 -17.04
C GLU A 223 11.83 45.26 -16.17
N THR A 224 12.47 44.14 -15.84
CA THR A 224 13.68 44.15 -14.98
C THR A 224 14.97 44.51 -15.72
N ALA A 225 14.98 44.40 -17.05
CA ALA A 225 16.08 44.85 -17.89
C ALA A 225 16.14 46.39 -17.98
N ALA A 226 14.98 47.06 -17.95
CA ALA A 226 14.92 48.52 -18.02
C ALA A 226 15.45 49.17 -16.72
N GLU A 227 15.04 48.70 -15.55
CA GLU A 227 15.48 49.28 -14.26
C GLU A 227 16.98 49.07 -13.99
N SER A 228 17.54 47.93 -14.39
CA SER A 228 18.97 47.66 -14.28
C SER A 228 19.82 48.51 -15.24
N SER A 229 19.27 48.90 -16.40
CA SER A 229 19.96 49.76 -17.38
C SER A 229 20.19 51.20 -16.87
N TYR A 230 19.27 51.75 -16.07
CA TYR A 230 19.40 53.10 -15.50
C TYR A 230 20.50 53.17 -14.43
N ILE A 231 20.63 52.13 -13.61
CA ILE A 231 21.66 52.08 -12.55
C ILE A 231 23.07 52.01 -13.18
N VAL A 232 23.25 51.21 -14.22
CA VAL A 232 24.54 51.06 -14.90
C VAL A 232 24.92 52.32 -15.68
N SER A 233 23.96 52.96 -16.36
CA SER A 233 24.20 54.20 -17.09
C SER A 233 24.54 55.39 -16.17
N PHE A 234 23.91 55.50 -15.00
CA PHE A 234 24.25 56.54 -14.02
C PHE A 234 25.69 56.42 -13.50
N PHE A 235 26.15 55.19 -13.24
CA PHE A 235 27.52 54.93 -12.79
C PHE A 235 28.59 55.22 -13.86
N LEU A 236 28.26 55.01 -15.14
CA LEU A 236 29.18 55.28 -16.25
C LEU A 236 29.33 56.77 -16.56
N VAL A 237 28.24 57.55 -16.45
CA VAL A 237 28.23 58.97 -16.84
C VAL A 237 28.69 59.89 -15.68
N SER A 238 28.47 59.49 -14.43
CA SER A 238 28.87 60.24 -13.23
C SER A 238 30.35 60.69 -13.20
N PRO A 239 31.36 59.83 -13.45
CA PRO A 239 32.76 60.26 -13.41
C PRO A 239 33.13 61.24 -14.55
N LEU A 240 32.48 61.14 -15.71
CA LEU A 240 32.70 62.06 -16.83
C LEU A 240 32.13 63.45 -16.53
N LEU A 241 30.97 63.52 -15.88
CA LEU A 241 30.37 64.78 -15.42
C LEU A 241 31.24 65.49 -14.38
N LEU A 242 31.82 64.75 -13.43
CA LEU A 242 32.73 65.33 -12.43
C LEU A 242 33.99 65.93 -13.06
N LEU A 243 34.54 65.31 -14.11
CA LEU A 243 35.68 65.87 -14.84
C LEU A 243 35.31 67.15 -15.58
N VAL A 244 34.13 67.22 -16.21
CA VAL A 244 33.65 68.45 -16.88
C VAL A 244 33.46 69.58 -15.87
N ILE A 245 32.89 69.29 -14.69
CA ILE A 245 32.71 70.27 -13.62
C ILE A 245 34.06 70.78 -13.10
N LEU A 246 35.05 69.90 -12.93
CA LEU A 246 36.40 70.29 -12.51
C LEU A 246 37.12 71.17 -13.54
N VAL A 247 36.96 70.89 -14.83
CA VAL A 247 37.52 71.72 -15.91
C VAL A 247 36.84 73.10 -15.97
N LEU A 248 35.53 73.17 -15.75
CA LEU A 248 34.79 74.44 -15.70
C LEU A 248 35.08 75.30 -14.45
N LEU A 249 35.51 74.68 -13.35
CA LEU A 249 35.89 75.37 -12.11
C LEU A 249 37.37 75.80 -12.09
N SER A 250 38.18 75.28 -13.01
CA SER A 250 39.63 75.55 -13.08
C SER A 250 40.06 76.39 -14.29
N GLY A 251 39.12 76.78 -15.15
CA GLY A 251 39.30 77.79 -16.22
C GLY A 251 38.60 79.09 -15.86
#